data_AF-S7QB16-F1
#
_entry.id   AF-S7QB16-F1
#
_cell.length_a   1.000
_cell.length_b   1.000
_cell.length_c   1.000
_cell.angle_alpha   90.00
_cell.angle_beta   90.00
_cell.angle_gamma   90.00
#
_symmetry.space_group_name_H-M   'P 1'
#
loop_
_entity.id
_entity.type
_entity.pdbx_description
1 polymer ?
#
loop_
_entity_poly.entity_id
_entity_poly.type
_entity_poly.pdbx_seq_one_letter_code
_entity_poly.pdbx_strand_id
1 'polypeptide(L)'
;MSSKSANYCFASRLKDIGLLLLSEVALGQCNELLEANPEAEGLLQGKHSTKGLGKMAPNPASSVTLNGSTVPLGPAHDTGILNPDGYTLNYNEFIVYNPNQVRMRYLLKVQFNFLQLW
;
A
#
# COMPACT_ATOMS: atom_id res chain seq x y z
N MET A 1 -1.27 4.75 -1.15
CA MET A 1 -1.11 5.22 -2.55
C MET A 1 -2.09 4.44 -3.42
N SER A 2 -3.11 5.09 -3.99
CA SER A 2 -4.11 4.39 -4.83
C SER A 2 -3.51 3.91 -6.15
N SER A 3 -2.68 4.71 -6.81
CA SER A 3 -2.07 4.40 -8.11
C SER A 3 -1.15 3.17 -8.08
N LYS A 4 -0.45 2.90 -6.97
CA LYS A 4 0.38 1.69 -6.80
C LYS A 4 -0.48 0.43 -6.95
N SER A 5 -1.63 0.35 -6.28
CA SER A 5 -2.57 -0.77 -6.42
C SER A 5 -3.27 -0.76 -7.78
N ALA A 6 -3.60 0.43 -8.32
CA ALA A 6 -4.28 0.56 -9.61
C ALA A 6 -3.47 0.01 -10.79
N ASN A 7 -2.13 0.02 -10.71
CA ASN A 7 -1.28 -0.60 -11.73
C ASN A 7 -1.50 -2.12 -11.83
N TYR A 8 -1.93 -2.78 -10.76
CA TYR A 8 -2.27 -4.21 -10.77
C TYR A 8 -3.66 -4.50 -11.37
N CYS A 9 -4.42 -3.47 -11.76
CA CYS A 9 -5.67 -3.66 -12.49
C CYS A 9 -5.44 -4.01 -13.97
N PHE A 10 -4.23 -3.80 -14.52
CA PHE A 10 -3.91 -4.01 -15.93
C PHE A 10 -4.93 -3.38 -16.91
N ALA A 11 -5.47 -2.20 -16.54
CA ALA A 11 -6.36 -1.45 -17.41
C ALA A 11 -5.62 -0.97 -18.67
N SER A 12 -6.36 -0.71 -19.75
CA SER A 12 -5.81 -0.25 -21.02
C SER A 12 -6.69 0.84 -21.64
N ARG A 13 -6.21 1.51 -22.69
CA ARG A 13 -7.01 2.52 -23.41
C ARG A 13 -8.31 1.97 -24.00
N LEU A 14 -8.34 0.68 -24.37
CA LEU A 14 -9.53 0.01 -24.90
C LEU A 14 -10.43 -0.57 -23.80
N LYS A 15 -9.84 -0.89 -22.64
CA LYS A 15 -10.51 -1.47 -21.46
C LYS A 15 -10.13 -0.65 -20.24
N ASP A 16 -10.76 0.51 -20.12
CA ASP A 16 -10.41 1.58 -19.18
C ASP A 16 -11.18 1.50 -17.86
N ILE A 17 -12.06 0.52 -17.68
CA ILE A 17 -12.77 0.30 -16.41
C ILE A 17 -12.06 -0.80 -15.63
N GLY A 18 -11.59 -0.46 -14.42
CA GLY A 18 -11.05 -1.40 -13.45
C GLY A 18 -11.76 -1.30 -12.11
N LEU A 19 -11.42 -2.23 -11.21
CA LEU A 19 -11.96 -2.26 -9.85
C LEU A 19 -10.83 -2.06 -8.84
N LEU A 20 -11.06 -1.19 -7.86
CA LEU A 20 -10.19 -1.05 -6.68
C LEU A 20 -10.96 -1.47 -5.43
N LEU A 21 -10.34 -2.33 -4.63
CA LEU A 21 -10.90 -2.80 -3.38
C LEU A 21 -10.27 -2.02 -2.21
N LEU A 22 -11.11 -1.49 -1.32
CA LEU A 22 -10.69 -0.99 -0.02
C LEU A 22 -11.13 -1.98 1.06
N SER A 23 -10.15 -2.40 1.86
CA SER A 23 -10.33 -3.28 3.00
C SER A 23 -9.84 -2.59 4.26
N GLU A 24 -10.54 -2.82 5.37
CA GLU A 24 -9.97 -2.61 6.71
C GLU A 24 -8.94 -3.72 6.94
N VAL A 25 -7.74 -3.34 7.33
CA VAL A 25 -6.63 -4.29 7.55
C VAL A 25 -6.07 -4.09 8.96
N ALA A 26 -6.17 -5.12 9.79
CA ALA A 26 -5.63 -5.14 11.14
C ALA A 26 -4.13 -5.44 11.10
N LEU A 27 -3.33 -4.39 10.86
CA LEU A 27 -1.87 -4.50 10.75
C LEU A 27 -1.19 -4.83 12.08
N GLY A 28 -1.75 -4.41 13.22
CA GLY A 28 -1.09 -4.56 14.52
C GLY A 28 0.31 -3.94 14.52
N GLN A 29 1.27 -4.63 15.12
CA GLN A 29 2.69 -4.26 15.04
C GLN A 29 3.30 -4.73 13.72
N CYS A 30 3.93 -3.82 12.98
CA CYS A 30 4.57 -4.10 11.70
C CYS A 30 6.06 -4.47 11.86
N ASN A 31 6.52 -5.48 11.14
CA ASN A 31 7.92 -5.70 10.86
C ASN A 31 8.32 -4.83 9.67
N GLU A 32 9.18 -3.85 9.90
CA GLU A 32 9.58 -2.89 8.87
C GLU A 32 10.83 -3.40 8.13
N LEU A 33 10.77 -3.47 6.80
CA LEU A 33 11.86 -3.96 5.95
C LEU A 33 12.22 -2.93 4.88
N LEU A 34 13.51 -2.78 4.59
CA LEU A 34 14.04 -1.88 3.56
C LEU A 34 14.13 -2.54 2.18
N GLU A 35 14.23 -3.86 2.13
CA GLU A 35 14.41 -4.64 0.92
C GLU A 35 13.44 -5.82 0.83
N ALA A 36 13.33 -6.39 -0.36
CA ALA A 36 12.50 -7.56 -0.60
C ALA A 36 13.11 -8.79 0.08
N ASN A 37 12.31 -9.48 0.88
CA ASN A 37 12.72 -10.74 1.49
C ASN A 37 11.59 -11.79 1.34
N PRO A 38 11.81 -12.87 0.56
CA PRO A 38 10.82 -13.94 0.40
C PRO A 38 10.45 -14.65 1.71
N GLU A 39 11.34 -14.63 2.71
CA GLU A 39 11.19 -15.28 4.01
C GLU A 39 10.68 -14.33 5.10
N ALA A 40 10.16 -13.15 4.72
CA ALA A 40 9.74 -12.09 5.65
C ALA A 40 8.71 -12.54 6.71
N GLU A 41 7.89 -13.57 6.42
CA GLU A 41 6.95 -14.14 7.39
C GLU A 41 7.68 -14.75 8.61
N GLY A 42 8.80 -15.44 8.38
CA GLY A 42 9.62 -16.02 9.45
C GLY A 42 10.29 -14.96 10.34
N LEU A 43 10.37 -13.72 9.87
CA LEU A 43 10.99 -12.59 10.58
C LEU A 43 10.01 -11.81 11.46
N LEU A 44 8.73 -12.23 11.54
CA LEU A 44 7.73 -11.50 12.32
C LEU A 44 8.06 -11.43 13.81
N GLN A 45 8.63 -12.49 14.41
CA GLN A 45 9.04 -12.51 15.83
C GLN A 45 7.98 -11.93 16.79
N GLY A 46 6.71 -12.31 16.63
CA GLY A 46 5.58 -11.82 17.44
C GLY A 46 4.89 -10.56 16.91
N LYS A 47 5.40 -9.96 15.83
CA LYS A 47 4.70 -8.93 15.04
C LYS A 47 3.62 -9.57 14.14
N HIS A 48 2.74 -8.75 13.59
CA HIS A 48 1.48 -9.21 12.99
C HIS A 48 1.40 -8.98 11.47
N SER A 49 2.26 -8.13 10.94
CA SER A 49 2.30 -7.80 9.51
C SER A 49 3.71 -7.35 9.11
N THR A 50 3.99 -7.33 7.82
CA THR A 50 5.21 -6.74 7.26
C THR A 50 4.88 -5.42 6.57
N LYS A 51 5.75 -4.42 6.76
CA LYS A 51 5.69 -3.12 6.09
C LYS A 51 6.99 -2.93 5.30
N GLY A 52 6.90 -3.04 3.99
CA GLY A 52 7.98 -2.62 3.10
C GLY A 52 8.06 -1.09 3.10
N LEU A 53 9.20 -0.53 3.50
CA LEU A 53 9.41 0.90 3.60
C LEU A 53 9.80 1.48 2.24
N GLY A 54 9.05 2.49 1.79
CA GLY A 54 9.33 3.19 0.55
C GLY A 54 9.60 4.68 0.75
N LYS A 55 10.28 5.28 -0.23
CA LYS A 55 10.71 6.68 -0.23
C LYS A 55 9.55 7.66 -0.01
N MET A 56 8.38 7.38 -0.58
CA MET A 56 7.21 8.26 -0.53
C MET A 56 6.04 7.61 0.23
N ALA A 57 5.45 8.34 1.18
CA ALA A 57 4.25 7.90 1.89
C ALA A 57 3.32 9.07 2.26
N PRO A 58 2.02 8.84 2.52
CA PRO A 58 1.15 9.84 3.14
C PRO A 58 1.66 10.28 4.52
N ASN A 59 1.48 11.55 4.87
CA ASN A 59 1.80 12.04 6.22
C ASN A 59 0.74 11.51 7.20
N PRO A 60 1.13 10.81 8.29
CA PRO A 60 0.19 10.36 9.32
C PRO A 60 -0.68 11.49 9.87
N ALA A 61 -0.17 12.73 9.95
CA ALA A 61 -0.90 13.90 10.42
C ALA A 61 -2.08 14.30 9.50
N SER A 62 -2.08 13.87 8.24
CA SER A 62 -3.18 14.10 7.29
C SER A 62 -4.24 12.99 7.35
N SER A 63 -4.06 11.98 8.20
CA SER A 63 -4.99 10.85 8.26
C SER A 63 -6.33 11.26 8.86
N VAL A 64 -7.40 10.71 8.31
CA VAL A 64 -8.75 10.84 8.87
C VAL A 64 -9.24 9.47 9.35
N THR A 65 -10.31 9.46 10.13
CA THR A 65 -10.98 8.22 10.54
C THR A 65 -12.28 8.04 9.77
N LEU A 66 -12.51 6.84 9.25
CA LEU A 66 -13.77 6.43 8.63
C LEU A 66 -14.20 5.10 9.25
N ASN A 67 -15.38 5.09 9.89
CA ASN A 67 -15.93 3.88 10.54
C ASN A 67 -14.95 3.18 11.50
N GLY A 68 -14.17 3.96 12.26
CA GLY A 68 -13.19 3.44 13.21
C GLY A 68 -11.86 3.01 12.61
N SER A 69 -11.66 3.15 11.30
CA SER A 69 -10.41 2.80 10.61
C SER A 69 -9.68 4.03 10.11
N THR A 70 -8.35 4.01 10.21
CA THR A 70 -7.47 5.08 9.70
C THR A 70 -7.46 5.08 8.18
N VAL A 71 -7.72 6.24 7.57
CA VAL A 71 -7.60 6.48 6.13
C VAL A 71 -6.40 7.40 5.89
N PRO A 72 -5.28 6.89 5.34
CA PRO A 72 -4.07 7.68 5.13
C PRO A 72 -4.20 8.57 3.87
N LEU A 73 -4.75 9.77 4.05
CA LEU A 73 -4.94 10.73 2.96
C LEU A 73 -3.61 11.33 2.51
N GLY A 74 -3.52 11.63 1.20
CA GLY A 74 -2.38 12.34 0.63
C GLY A 74 -2.35 13.84 0.97
N PRO A 75 -1.40 14.60 0.39
CA PRO A 75 -0.40 14.16 -0.58
C PRO A 75 0.68 13.25 0.04
N ALA A 76 1.41 12.52 -0.82
CA ALA A 76 2.60 11.80 -0.39
C ALA A 76 3.78 12.76 -0.21
N HIS A 77 4.65 12.47 0.74
CA HIS A 77 5.87 13.21 1.03
C HIS A 77 7.05 12.25 1.13
N ASP A 78 8.26 12.81 1.04
CA ASP A 78 9.49 12.08 1.29
C ASP A 78 9.55 11.64 2.75
N THR A 79 9.81 10.36 2.96
CA THR A 79 9.91 9.73 4.28
C THR A 79 11.30 9.78 4.88
N GLY A 80 12.31 10.19 4.10
CA GLY A 80 13.73 10.10 4.45
C GLY A 80 14.27 8.66 4.43
N ILE A 81 13.46 7.67 4.04
CA ILE A 81 13.89 6.27 3.94
C ILE A 81 14.78 6.10 2.72
N LEU A 82 15.98 5.58 2.98
CA LEU A 82 16.96 5.17 1.97
C LEU A 82 17.55 3.83 2.38
N ASN A 83 17.58 2.88 1.45
CA ASN A 83 18.35 1.65 1.60
C ASN A 83 19.80 1.93 1.16
N PRO A 84 20.81 1.92 2.07
CA PRO A 84 22.19 2.16 1.70
C PRO A 84 22.79 1.04 0.84
N ASP A 85 22.22 -0.16 0.92
CA ASP A 85 22.78 -1.37 0.32
C ASP A 85 22.19 -1.70 -1.06
N GLY A 86 21.24 -0.89 -1.56
CA GLY A 86 20.71 -1.08 -2.91
C GLY A 86 19.37 -0.39 -3.18
N TYR A 87 18.46 -1.14 -3.80
CA TYR A 87 17.17 -0.60 -4.22
C TYR A 87 16.30 -0.27 -2.99
N THR A 88 15.67 0.91 -3.03
CA THR A 88 14.64 1.32 -2.06
C THR A 88 13.31 1.41 -2.77
N LEU A 89 12.26 0.83 -2.19
CA LEU A 89 10.90 0.91 -2.72
C LEU A 89 10.48 2.37 -2.95
N ASN A 90 9.73 2.64 -4.01
CA ASN A 90 9.18 3.99 -4.24
C ASN A 90 8.10 4.36 -3.21
N TYR A 91 7.27 3.39 -2.81
CA TYR A 91 6.16 3.60 -1.88
C TYR A 91 6.00 2.41 -0.94
N ASN A 92 5.46 2.67 0.25
CA ASN A 92 5.15 1.62 1.21
C ASN A 92 4.25 0.52 0.63
N GLU A 93 4.37 -0.68 1.19
CA GLU A 93 3.41 -1.77 1.06
C GLU A 93 3.24 -2.51 2.38
N PHE A 94 2.07 -3.10 2.55
CA PHE A 94 1.68 -3.77 3.79
C PHE A 94 1.20 -5.17 3.45
N ILE A 95 1.73 -6.16 4.17
CA ILE A 95 1.46 -7.57 3.96
C ILE A 95 0.99 -8.16 5.29
N VAL A 96 -0.16 -8.82 5.27
CA VAL A 96 -0.68 -9.61 6.40
C VAL A 96 -0.65 -11.08 6.02
N TYR A 97 -0.49 -11.94 7.03
CA TYR A 97 -0.25 -13.37 6.84
C TYR A 97 -1.46 -14.23 7.26
N ASN A 98 -2.49 -13.61 7.84
CA ASN A 98 -3.75 -14.27 8.17
C ASN A 98 -4.94 -13.55 7.51
N PRO A 99 -5.79 -14.26 6.74
CA PRO A 99 -6.99 -13.69 6.13
C PRO A 99 -7.93 -13.01 7.12
N ASN A 100 -7.95 -13.44 8.39
CA ASN A 100 -8.78 -12.85 9.44
C ASN A 100 -8.36 -11.40 9.79
N GLN A 101 -7.19 -10.95 9.35
CA GLN A 101 -6.76 -9.55 9.47
C GLN A 101 -7.38 -8.63 8.41
N VAL A 102 -8.11 -9.18 7.43
CA VAL A 102 -8.66 -8.41 6.31
C VAL A 102 -10.18 -8.45 6.33
N ARG A 103 -10.80 -7.27 6.22
CA ARG A 103 -12.24 -7.12 6.05
C ARG A 103 -12.53 -6.18 4.88
N MET A 104 -13.03 -6.74 3.78
CA MET A 104 -13.45 -5.96 2.60
C MET A 104 -14.60 -5.00 2.95
N ARG A 105 -14.54 -3.74 2.52
CA ARG A 105 -15.56 -2.72 2.85
C ARG A 105 -16.14 -2.00 1.64
N TYR A 106 -15.30 -1.60 0.70
CA TYR A 106 -15.72 -0.82 -0.45
C TYR A 106 -15.09 -1.36 -1.73
N LEU A 107 -15.88 -1.44 -2.80
CA LEU A 107 -15.42 -1.78 -4.13
C LEU A 107 -15.71 -0.60 -5.04
N LEU A 108 -14.64 0.01 -5.55
CA LEU A 108 -14.72 1.19 -6.40
C LEU A 108 -14.65 0.75 -7.85
N LYS A 109 -15.65 1.14 -8.64
CA LYS A 109 -15.58 1.10 -10.10
C LYS A 109 -14.83 2.34 -10.57
N VAL A 110 -13.64 2.16 -11.13
CA VAL A 110 -12.71 3.23 -11.49
C VAL A 110 -12.55 3.27 -13.00
N GLN A 111 -12.63 4.47 -13.57
CA GLN A 111 -12.28 4.72 -14.96
C GLN A 111 -10.86 5.28 -15.05
N PHE A 112 -10.05 4.67 -15.91
CA PHE A 112 -8.64 4.98 -16.14
C PHE A 112 -8.49 5.90 -17.35
N ASN A 113 -8.27 7.19 -17.09
CA ASN A 113 -8.04 8.19 -18.14
C ASN A 113 -6.56 8.22 -18.52
N PHE A 114 -6.17 7.47 -19.55
CA PHE A 114 -4.79 7.43 -20.03
C PHE A 114 -4.42 8.73 -20.77
N LEU A 115 -3.42 9.44 -20.25
CA LEU A 115 -2.82 10.59 -20.94
C LEU A 115 -1.73 10.11 -21.90
N GLN A 116 -1.69 10.69 -23.10
CA GLN A 116 -0.55 10.52 -23.99
C GLN A 116 0.46 11.62 -23.66
N LEU A 117 1.54 11.22 -23.00
CA LEU A 117 2.59 12.13 -22.53
C LEU A 117 3.80 12.17 -23.48
N TRP A 118 3.79 11.31 -24.50
CA TRP A 118 4.77 11.20 -25.58
C TRP A 118 4.15 10.49 -26.79
#